data_AF-A0A087MBY2-F1
#
_entry.id   AF-A0A087MBY2-F1
#
_cell.length_a   1.000
_cell.length_b   1.000
_cell.length_c   1.000
_cell.angle_alpha   90.00
_cell.angle_beta   90.00
_cell.angle_gamma   90.00
#
_symmetry.space_group_name_H-M   'P 1'
#
loop_
_entity.id
_entity.type
_entity.pdbx_description
1 polymer ?
#
loop_
_entity_poly.entity_id
_entity_poly.type
_entity_poly.pdbx_seq_one_letter_code
_entity_poly.pdbx_strand_id
1 'polypeptide(L)'
;MIAGTGAERVEGEKAYASDDVFKRAFNQEFVIGTLMFSQHSNEPVLPMAMPIKDDFGHVRAIVVGLTYYDATFFNRGLNGRIGKTGGFLLIDAKQQIFIAATNKELILKPTPPKGKNLLHDRAIEGFRGSDITINTNGVEELSAIASIPNTDWFVASHIQTKEAFVMEEILKRP
;
A
#
# COMPACT_ATOMS: atom_id res chain seq x y z
N MET A 1 4.77 20.41 -12.87
CA MET A 1 3.81 21.15 -13.71
C MET A 1 2.97 22.03 -12.79
N ILE A 2 2.87 23.34 -13.04
CA ILE A 2 2.06 24.27 -12.23
C ILE A 2 0.77 24.51 -13.00
N ALA A 3 -0.27 23.73 -12.70
CA ALA A 3 -1.56 23.84 -13.36
C ALA A 3 -2.40 24.95 -12.71
N GLY A 4 -2.25 26.18 -13.22
CA GLY A 4 -3.13 27.31 -12.93
C GLY A 4 -4.11 27.51 -14.08
N THR A 5 -5.41 27.36 -13.79
CA THR A 5 -6.56 27.82 -14.60
C THR A 5 -6.47 27.60 -16.12
N GLY A 6 -6.93 26.44 -16.58
CA GLY A 6 -7.81 26.36 -17.75
C GLY A 6 -7.21 26.49 -19.16
N ALA A 7 -5.90 26.54 -19.35
CA ALA A 7 -5.30 26.42 -20.68
C ALA A 7 -3.91 25.77 -20.59
N GLU A 8 -3.86 24.45 -20.40
CA GLU A 8 -2.58 23.74 -20.31
C GLU A 8 -2.19 23.13 -21.66
N ARG A 9 -1.00 23.51 -22.10
CA ARG A 9 -0.32 23.06 -23.31
C ARG A 9 0.03 21.58 -23.14
N VAL A 10 -0.48 20.73 -24.02
CA VAL A 10 -0.27 19.28 -24.00
C VAL A 10 1.14 18.94 -24.50
N GLU A 11 2.13 19.07 -23.61
CA GLU A 11 3.46 18.46 -23.78
C GLU A 11 3.76 17.44 -22.67
N GLY A 12 2.83 17.19 -21.75
CA GLY A 12 2.95 16.24 -20.65
C GLY A 12 1.90 15.13 -20.68
N GLU A 13 2.27 14.02 -20.03
CA GLU A 13 1.51 12.78 -19.83
C GLU A 13 0.08 13.05 -19.27
N LYS A 14 -0.91 13.22 -20.16
CA LYS A 14 -2.36 13.37 -19.85
C LYS A 14 -2.73 14.60 -18.98
N ALA A 15 -3.99 15.02 -19.06
CA ALA A 15 -4.55 16.04 -18.16
C ALA A 15 -4.78 15.43 -16.75
N TYR A 16 -3.75 15.48 -15.89
CA TYR A 16 -3.82 15.00 -14.49
C TYR A 16 -4.88 15.73 -13.65
N ALA A 17 -5.35 16.89 -14.09
CA ALA A 17 -6.43 17.64 -13.44
C ALA A 17 -7.72 16.80 -13.23
N SER A 18 -7.91 15.75 -14.03
CA SER A 18 -9.05 14.84 -13.95
C SER A 18 -8.86 13.65 -12.99
N ASP A 19 -7.62 13.36 -12.59
CA ASP A 19 -7.27 12.19 -11.80
C ASP A 19 -7.68 12.34 -10.32
N ASP A 20 -7.97 11.22 -9.64
CA ASP A 20 -8.43 11.20 -8.25
C ASP A 20 -7.44 11.89 -7.30
N VAL A 21 -6.14 11.66 -7.52
CA VAL A 21 -5.06 12.25 -6.71
C VAL A 21 -5.09 13.78 -6.75
N PHE A 22 -5.39 14.37 -7.91
CA PHE A 22 -5.46 15.81 -8.10
C PHE A 22 -6.70 16.39 -7.41
N LYS A 23 -7.86 15.74 -7.58
CA LYS A 23 -9.12 16.16 -6.94
C LYS A 23 -9.02 16.12 -5.42
N ARG A 24 -8.43 15.05 -4.87
CA ARG A 24 -8.23 14.89 -3.42
C ARG A 24 -7.27 15.93 -2.84
N ALA A 25 -6.24 16.33 -3.60
CA ALA A 25 -5.23 17.29 -3.13
C ALA A 25 -5.77 18.71 -2.92
N PHE A 26 -6.93 19.07 -3.47
CA PHE A 26 -7.58 20.34 -3.12
C PHE A 26 -7.99 20.42 -1.65
N ASN A 27 -8.32 19.27 -1.04
CA ASN A 27 -8.90 19.21 0.30
C ASN A 27 -7.96 18.57 1.33
N GLN A 28 -6.75 18.18 0.92
CA GLN A 28 -5.80 17.45 1.77
C GLN A 28 -4.40 18.04 1.63
N GLU A 29 -3.63 18.07 2.72
CA GLU A 29 -2.24 18.57 2.70
C GLU A 29 -1.32 17.69 1.85
N PHE A 30 -1.58 16.38 1.78
CA PHE A 30 -0.81 15.44 0.98
C PHE A 30 -1.66 14.22 0.65
N VAL A 31 -1.58 13.77 -0.61
CA VAL A 31 -2.35 12.63 -1.11
C VAL A 31 -1.41 11.64 -1.77
N ILE A 32 -1.53 10.38 -1.37
CA ILE A 32 -1.01 9.25 -2.14
C ILE A 32 -2.18 8.69 -2.96
N GLY A 33 -2.03 8.70 -4.27
CA GLY A 33 -2.98 8.09 -5.20
C GLY A 33 -2.75 6.60 -5.33
N THR A 34 -3.54 5.93 -6.17
CA THR A 34 -3.37 4.50 -6.35
C THR A 34 -2.28 4.18 -7.37
N LEU A 35 -1.58 3.06 -7.17
CA LEU A 35 -0.61 2.51 -8.11
C LEU A 35 -1.28 2.28 -9.47
N MET A 36 -0.70 2.84 -10.53
CA MET A 36 -1.25 2.80 -11.89
C MET A 36 -0.13 2.59 -12.90
N PHE A 37 -0.42 2.09 -14.09
CA PHE A 37 0.58 2.04 -15.16
C PHE A 37 0.72 3.40 -15.83
N SER A 38 1.96 3.89 -15.97
CA SER A 38 2.28 5.07 -16.77
C SER A 38 1.89 4.83 -18.22
N GLN A 39 1.26 5.82 -18.86
CA GLN A 39 0.89 5.73 -20.27
C GLN A 39 2.10 5.88 -21.20
N HIS A 40 3.21 6.41 -20.69
CA HIS A 40 4.42 6.65 -21.47
C HIS A 40 5.43 5.51 -21.33
N SER A 41 5.76 5.10 -20.10
CA SER A 41 6.78 4.05 -19.88
C SER A 41 6.19 2.64 -19.78
N ASN A 42 4.87 2.51 -19.62
CA ASN A 42 4.21 1.24 -19.30
C ASN A 42 4.76 0.57 -18.02
N GLU A 43 5.32 1.38 -17.11
CA GLU A 43 5.77 0.94 -15.79
C GLU A 43 4.75 1.33 -14.72
N PRO A 44 4.62 0.57 -13.63
CA PRO A 44 3.79 0.98 -12.51
C PRO A 44 4.38 2.23 -11.87
N VAL A 45 3.54 3.24 -11.64
CA VAL A 45 3.88 4.52 -11.01
C VAL A 45 2.90 4.82 -9.88
N LEU A 46 3.42 5.39 -8.80
CA LEU A 46 2.65 5.89 -7.68
C LEU A 46 2.56 7.43 -7.77
N PRO A 47 1.37 7.98 -8.06
CA PRO A 47 1.18 9.42 -8.03
C PRO A 47 1.03 9.92 -6.60
N MET A 48 1.71 11.02 -6.29
CA MET A 48 1.56 11.77 -5.05
C MET A 48 1.27 13.23 -5.38
N ALA A 49 0.33 13.83 -4.65
CA ALA A 49 -0.09 15.21 -4.90
C ALA A 49 -0.08 16.05 -3.63
N MET A 50 0.29 17.33 -3.80
CA MET A 50 0.30 18.33 -2.74
C MET A 50 -0.22 19.67 -3.28
N PRO A 51 -1.14 20.35 -2.58
CA PRO A 51 -1.56 21.69 -2.95
C PRO A 51 -0.48 22.72 -2.61
N ILE A 52 -0.30 23.70 -3.49
CA ILE A 52 0.40 24.95 -3.19
C ILE A 52 -0.67 25.97 -2.80
N LYS A 53 -0.59 26.47 -1.57
CA LYS A 53 -1.54 27.44 -1.02
C LYS A 53 -0.90 28.83 -0.98
N ASP A 54 -1.73 29.87 -1.11
CA ASP A 54 -1.31 31.26 -0.81
C ASP A 54 -1.34 31.54 0.70
N ASP A 55 -0.93 32.76 1.08
CA ASP A 55 -0.90 33.20 2.49
C ASP A 55 -2.28 33.19 3.17
N PHE A 56 -3.36 33.12 2.39
CA PHE A 56 -4.74 33.05 2.86
C PHE A 56 -5.27 31.61 2.89
N GLY A 57 -4.45 30.61 2.53
CA GLY A 57 -4.80 29.20 2.52
C GLY A 57 -5.52 28.72 1.26
N HIS A 58 -5.69 29.55 0.23
CA HIS A 58 -6.34 29.15 -1.01
C HIS A 58 -5.39 28.35 -1.89
N VAL A 59 -5.85 27.22 -2.42
CA VAL A 59 -5.08 26.40 -3.37
C VAL A 59 -4.89 27.16 -4.68
N ARG A 60 -3.65 27.46 -5.04
CA ARG A 60 -3.25 28.16 -6.28
C ARG A 60 -2.76 27.22 -7.37
N ALA A 61 -2.21 26.08 -6.98
CA ALA A 61 -1.75 25.03 -7.87
C ALA A 61 -1.69 23.69 -7.12
N ILE A 62 -1.55 22.59 -7.84
CA ILE A 62 -1.27 21.28 -7.28
C ILE A 62 -0.03 20.74 -7.97
N VAL A 63 0.94 20.29 -7.18
CA VAL A 63 2.11 19.56 -7.67
C VAL A 63 1.80 18.09 -7.60
N VAL A 64 1.88 17.41 -8.73
CA VAL A 64 1.84 15.95 -8.81
C VAL A 64 3.23 15.44 -9.13
N GLY A 65 3.75 14.58 -8.27
CA GLY A 65 4.97 13.82 -8.50
C GLY A 65 4.63 12.36 -8.78
N LEU A 66 5.27 11.78 -9.79
CA LEU A 66 5.17 10.34 -10.05
C LEU A 66 6.44 9.67 -9.53
N THR A 67 6.27 8.64 -8.73
CA THR A 67 7.37 7.76 -8.32
C THR A 67 7.20 6.42 -9.02
N TYR A 68 8.19 6.02 -9.81
CA TYR A 68 8.20 4.69 -10.40
C TYR A 68 8.21 3.63 -9.31
N TYR A 69 7.47 2.56 -9.54
CA TYR A 69 7.57 1.35 -8.75
C TYR A 69 8.93 0.72 -9.03
N ASP A 70 9.94 1.17 -8.30
CA ASP A 70 11.17 0.41 -8.17
C ASP A 70 11.09 -0.41 -6.88
N ALA A 71 11.76 -1.56 -6.89
CA ALA A 71 11.82 -2.39 -5.70
C ALA A 71 12.41 -1.60 -4.52
N THR A 72 13.25 -0.58 -4.78
CA THR A 72 13.98 0.21 -3.78
C THR A 72 13.09 1.10 -2.91
N PHE A 73 12.06 1.72 -3.46
CA PHE A 73 11.16 2.65 -2.76
C PHE A 73 10.41 1.94 -1.64
N PHE A 74 9.80 0.80 -1.94
CA PHE A 74 9.06 -0.01 -0.97
C PHE A 74 9.96 -1.00 -0.19
N ASN A 75 11.15 -1.32 -0.70
CA ASN A 75 12.10 -2.24 -0.04
C ASN A 75 12.55 -1.78 1.34
N ARG A 76 12.78 -0.47 1.52
CA ARG A 76 13.46 0.02 2.74
C ARG A 76 12.71 -0.30 4.02
N GLY A 77 11.38 -0.43 3.97
CA GLY A 77 10.56 -0.86 5.10
C GLY A 77 10.14 -2.34 5.09
N LEU A 78 10.00 -2.96 3.92
CA LEU A 78 9.34 -4.27 3.76
C LEU A 78 10.30 -5.45 3.49
N ASN A 79 11.61 -5.18 3.40
CA ASN A 79 12.65 -6.21 3.23
C ASN A 79 13.04 -6.94 4.52
N GLY A 80 12.52 -6.51 5.67
CA GLY A 80 12.75 -7.22 6.92
C GLY A 80 12.23 -8.65 6.81
N ARG A 81 13.05 -9.63 7.21
CA ARG A 81 12.55 -10.99 7.46
C ARG A 81 12.10 -11.07 8.91
N ILE A 82 10.90 -11.63 9.12
CA ILE A 82 10.42 -11.97 10.45
C ILE A 82 10.64 -13.47 10.64
N GLY A 83 11.67 -13.83 11.41
CA GLY A 83 12.08 -15.23 11.51
C GLY A 83 12.44 -15.85 10.14
N LYS A 84 12.20 -17.14 10.00
CA LYS A 84 12.42 -17.94 8.79
C LYS A 84 11.17 -18.03 7.92
N THR A 85 9.98 -17.96 8.53
CA THR A 85 8.69 -18.23 7.88
C THR A 85 7.83 -16.99 7.69
N GLY A 86 8.23 -15.86 8.27
CA GLY A 86 7.46 -14.62 8.24
C GLY A 86 7.94 -13.58 7.24
N GLY A 87 7.15 -12.53 7.11
CA GLY A 87 7.38 -11.43 6.18
C GLY A 87 6.35 -10.32 6.30
N PHE A 88 6.37 -9.41 5.33
CA PHE A 88 5.49 -8.26 5.25
C PHE A 88 4.72 -8.22 3.93
N LEU A 89 3.53 -7.64 4.00
CA LEU A 89 2.63 -7.33 2.89
C LEU A 89 2.18 -5.88 3.03
N LEU A 90 2.19 -5.11 1.95
CA LEU A 90 1.54 -3.81 1.83
C LEU A 90 0.43 -3.96 0.78
N ILE A 91 -0.80 -3.68 1.18
CA ILE A 91 -2.01 -3.98 0.40
C ILE A 91 -2.84 -2.72 0.23
N ASP A 92 -3.34 -2.50 -1.00
CA ASP A 92 -4.41 -1.53 -1.26
C ASP A 92 -5.76 -2.22 -0.98
N ALA A 93 -6.47 -1.82 0.08
CA ALA A 93 -7.72 -2.48 0.45
C ALA A 93 -8.85 -2.18 -0.54
N LYS A 94 -8.81 -1.01 -1.18
CA LYS A 94 -9.84 -0.56 -2.12
C LYS A 94 -9.68 -1.23 -3.48
N GLN A 95 -8.46 -1.37 -3.97
CA GLN A 95 -8.18 -2.07 -5.23
C GLN A 95 -7.98 -3.58 -5.06
N GLN A 96 -7.80 -4.06 -3.84
CA GLN A 96 -7.55 -5.47 -3.55
C GLN A 96 -6.32 -6.00 -4.31
N ILE A 97 -5.22 -5.26 -4.25
CA ILE A 97 -3.93 -5.62 -4.85
C ILE A 97 -2.80 -5.55 -3.83
N PHE A 98 -1.77 -6.36 -4.01
CA PHE A 98 -0.52 -6.21 -3.28
C PHE A 98 0.33 -5.11 -3.91
N ILE A 99 0.67 -4.08 -3.13
CA ILE A 99 1.57 -3.01 -3.56
C ILE A 99 3.01 -3.47 -3.41
N ALA A 100 3.34 -4.06 -2.26
CA ALA A 100 4.67 -4.59 -1.98
C ALA A 100 4.58 -5.81 -1.05
N ALA A 101 5.55 -6.70 -1.15
CA ALA A 101 5.58 -7.93 -0.36
C ALA A 101 7.00 -8.47 -0.23
N THR A 102 7.29 -9.18 0.87
CA THR A 102 8.54 -9.94 1.00
C THR A 102 8.67 -11.00 -0.09
N ASN A 103 7.56 -11.68 -0.45
CA ASN A 103 7.49 -12.49 -1.67
C ASN A 103 7.16 -11.58 -2.87
N LYS A 104 8.17 -11.27 -3.68
CA LYS A 104 8.05 -10.38 -4.84
C LYS A 104 7.08 -10.87 -5.90
N GLU A 105 6.77 -12.16 -5.95
CA GLU A 105 5.79 -12.69 -6.90
C GLU A 105 4.36 -12.22 -6.62
N LEU A 106 4.08 -11.67 -5.44
CA LEU A 106 2.75 -11.17 -5.09
C LEU A 106 2.51 -9.74 -5.58
N ILE A 107 3.57 -8.97 -5.83
CA ILE A 107 3.47 -7.55 -6.23
C ILE A 107 2.56 -7.42 -7.45
N LEU A 108 1.61 -6.48 -7.38
CA LEU A 108 0.58 -6.19 -8.38
C LEU A 108 -0.41 -7.32 -8.69
N LYS A 109 -0.34 -8.46 -7.97
CA LYS A 109 -1.37 -9.49 -8.08
C LYS A 109 -2.60 -9.10 -7.26
N PRO A 110 -3.79 -9.57 -7.67
CA PRO A 110 -4.99 -9.51 -6.85
C PRO A 110 -4.76 -10.18 -5.49
N THR A 111 -5.36 -9.63 -4.45
CA THR A 111 -5.42 -10.31 -3.15
C THR A 111 -6.30 -11.56 -3.24
N PRO A 112 -6.17 -12.51 -2.29
CA PRO A 112 -6.99 -13.70 -2.28
C PRO A 112 -8.50 -13.37 -2.27
N PRO A 113 -9.34 -14.18 -2.93
CA PRO A 113 -10.78 -13.98 -2.88
C PRO A 113 -11.31 -14.18 -1.46
N LYS A 114 -12.44 -13.53 -1.16
CA LYS A 114 -13.10 -13.59 0.15
C LYS A 114 -13.30 -15.04 0.61
N GLY A 115 -13.02 -15.30 1.88
CA GLY A 115 -13.11 -16.61 2.53
C GLY A 115 -11.83 -17.45 2.46
N LYS A 116 -10.79 -17.01 1.74
CA LYS A 116 -9.50 -17.73 1.68
C LYS A 116 -8.55 -17.40 2.83
N ASN A 117 -8.70 -16.24 3.45
CA ASN A 117 -8.00 -15.85 4.66
C ASN A 117 -8.92 -14.89 5.44
N LEU A 118 -9.54 -15.38 6.52
CA LEU A 118 -10.58 -14.65 7.25
C LEU A 118 -10.04 -13.38 7.93
N LEU A 119 -8.77 -13.38 8.35
CA LEU A 119 -8.16 -12.20 8.94
C LEU A 119 -7.85 -11.14 7.89
N HIS A 120 -7.43 -11.56 6.69
CA HIS A 120 -7.29 -10.67 5.55
C HIS A 120 -8.63 -10.06 5.16
N ASP A 121 -9.71 -10.84 5.11
CA ASP A 121 -11.06 -10.33 4.81
C ASP A 121 -11.48 -9.25 5.81
N ARG A 122 -11.26 -9.50 7.11
CA ARG A 122 -11.50 -8.50 8.16
C ARG A 122 -10.61 -7.26 7.97
N ALA A 123 -9.37 -7.43 7.53
CA ALA A 123 -8.45 -6.32 7.28
C ALA A 123 -8.94 -5.42 6.13
N ILE A 124 -9.46 -6.02 5.05
CA ILE A 124 -10.12 -5.31 3.95
C ILE A 124 -11.33 -4.52 4.47
N GLU A 125 -12.09 -5.10 5.40
CA GLU A 125 -13.24 -4.45 6.07
C GLU A 125 -12.85 -3.45 7.17
N GLY A 126 -11.55 -3.21 7.39
CA GLY A 126 -11.03 -2.16 8.27
C GLY A 126 -10.45 -2.63 9.61
N PHE A 127 -10.39 -3.93 9.88
CA PHE A 127 -9.78 -4.45 11.11
C PHE A 127 -8.29 -4.13 11.18
N ARG A 128 -7.82 -3.68 12.35
CA ARG A 128 -6.42 -3.41 12.69
C ARG A 128 -6.12 -4.01 14.06
N GLY A 129 -4.92 -4.54 14.23
CA GLY A 129 -4.53 -5.34 15.39
C GLY A 129 -3.88 -6.66 14.98
N SER A 130 -3.80 -7.61 15.89
CA SER A 130 -3.17 -8.92 15.65
C SER A 130 -4.12 -10.07 15.94
N ASP A 131 -4.02 -11.12 15.14
CA ASP A 131 -4.81 -12.35 15.32
C ASP A 131 -4.10 -13.54 14.66
N ILE A 132 -4.52 -14.76 15.00
CA ILE A 132 -4.08 -15.99 14.33
C ILE A 132 -5.06 -16.30 13.20
N THR A 133 -4.53 -16.78 12.06
CA THR A 133 -5.35 -17.18 10.92
C THR A 133 -4.74 -18.35 10.18
N ILE A 134 -5.52 -18.94 9.27
CA ILE A 134 -5.03 -19.91 8.29
C ILE A 134 -4.83 -19.16 6.97
N ASN A 135 -3.60 -19.16 6.47
CA ASN A 135 -3.30 -18.50 5.21
C ASN A 135 -3.78 -19.31 4.01
N THR A 136 -3.62 -18.74 2.81
CA THR A 136 -4.11 -19.35 1.57
C THR A 136 -3.45 -20.70 1.22
N ASN A 137 -2.32 -21.02 1.86
CA ASN A 137 -1.61 -22.29 1.70
C ASN A 137 -2.04 -23.33 2.75
N GLY A 138 -3.04 -23.03 3.59
CA GLY A 138 -3.50 -23.91 4.66
C GLY A 138 -2.59 -23.95 5.89
N VAL A 139 -1.70 -22.96 6.04
CA VAL A 139 -0.75 -22.89 7.15
C VAL A 139 -1.22 -21.85 8.17
N GLU A 140 -1.17 -22.23 9.45
CA GLU A 140 -1.49 -21.32 10.56
C GLU A 140 -0.38 -20.28 10.77
N GLU A 141 -0.78 -19.01 10.84
CA GLU A 141 0.12 -17.88 11.04
C GLU A 141 -0.45 -16.86 12.03
N LEU A 142 0.44 -16.24 12.79
CA LEU A 142 0.17 -15.04 13.56
C LEU A 142 0.42 -13.83 12.65
N SER A 143 -0.57 -12.96 12.55
CA SER A 143 -0.48 -11.75 11.73
C SER A 143 -0.83 -10.50 12.53
N ALA A 144 -0.16 -9.40 12.24
CA ALA A 144 -0.43 -8.08 12.81
C ALA A 144 -0.59 -7.05 11.70
N ILE A 145 -1.61 -6.20 11.81
CA ILE A 145 -2.11 -5.35 10.74
C ILE A 145 -2.22 -3.89 11.24
N ALA A 146 -1.66 -2.97 10.46
CA ALA A 146 -1.70 -1.53 10.72
C ALA A 146 -2.05 -0.72 9.46
N SER A 147 -2.79 0.38 9.61
CA SER A 147 -3.10 1.30 8.50
C SER A 147 -1.89 2.13 8.10
N ILE A 148 -1.80 2.47 6.82
CA ILE A 148 -0.97 3.58 6.36
C ILE A 148 -1.80 4.87 6.41
N PRO A 149 -1.32 5.94 7.06
CA PRO A 149 -2.07 7.20 7.13
C PRO A 149 -2.37 7.80 5.74
N ASN A 150 -3.54 8.43 5.62
CA ASN A 150 -3.99 9.14 4.40
C ASN A 150 -4.10 8.27 3.14
N THR A 151 -4.19 6.94 3.30
CA THR A 151 -4.43 5.98 2.21
C THR A 151 -5.48 4.95 2.61
N ASP A 152 -5.98 4.20 1.63
CA ASP A 152 -6.80 3.00 1.84
C ASP A 152 -5.92 1.75 2.05
N TRP A 153 -4.64 1.93 2.40
CA TRP A 153 -3.67 0.83 2.48
C TRP A 153 -3.49 0.33 3.90
N PHE A 154 -3.05 -0.92 4.00
CA PHE A 154 -2.56 -1.47 5.26
C PHE A 154 -1.30 -2.30 5.04
N VAL A 155 -0.48 -2.37 6.08
CA VAL A 155 0.63 -3.30 6.19
C VAL A 155 0.20 -4.46 7.07
N ALA A 156 0.52 -5.67 6.64
CA ALA A 156 0.42 -6.87 7.44
C ALA A 156 1.80 -7.50 7.60
N SER A 157 2.22 -7.73 8.84
CA SER A 157 3.32 -8.64 9.15
C SER A 157 2.75 -10.00 9.51
N HIS A 158 3.41 -11.09 9.10
CA HIS A 158 2.97 -12.45 9.41
C HIS A 158 4.17 -13.35 9.75
N ILE A 159 3.93 -14.43 10.51
CA ILE A 159 4.89 -15.49 10.84
C ILE A 159 4.13 -16.79 11.16
N GLN A 160 4.64 -17.96 10.78
CA GLN A 160 4.00 -19.23 11.16
C GLN A 160 3.99 -19.39 12.68
N THR A 161 2.86 -19.82 13.25
CA THR A 161 2.71 -19.98 14.71
C THR A 161 3.70 -20.97 15.30
N LYS A 162 4.00 -22.06 14.55
CA LYS A 162 5.05 -23.03 14.90
C LYS A 162 6.41 -22.40 15.15
N GLU A 163 6.75 -21.34 14.42
CA GLU A 163 7.99 -20.60 14.65
C GLU A 163 7.82 -19.57 15.77
N ALA A 164 6.74 -18.79 15.73
CA ALA A 164 6.48 -17.73 16.70
C ALA A 164 6.46 -18.24 18.15
N PHE A 165 5.93 -19.44 18.37
CA PHE A 165 5.76 -20.05 19.69
C PHE A 165 6.76 -21.17 19.96
N VAL A 166 7.86 -21.28 19.20
CA VAL A 166 8.83 -22.38 19.36
C VAL A 166 9.37 -22.49 20.79
N MET A 167 9.57 -21.35 21.47
CA MET A 167 10.07 -21.34 22.85
C MET A 167 9.04 -21.83 23.87
N GLU A 168 7.74 -21.64 23.61
CA GLU A 168 6.69 -22.19 24.46
C GLU A 168 6.72 -23.73 24.43
N GLU A 169 6.95 -24.32 23.27
CA GLU A 169 7.08 -25.77 23.14
C GLU A 169 8.32 -26.29 23.88
N ILE A 170 9.45 -25.58 23.78
CA ILE A 170 10.70 -25.94 24.47
C ILE A 170 10.52 -25.89 25.99
N LEU A 171 9.85 -24.87 26.52
CA LEU A 171 9.62 -24.72 27.97
C LEU A 171 8.65 -25.76 28.54
N LYS A 172 7.81 -26.39 27.71
CA LYS A 172 6.88 -27.45 28.13
C LYS A 172 7.51 -28.85 28.10
N ARG A 173 8.74 -29.00 27.60
CA ARG A 173 9.44 -30.28 27.61
C ARG A 173 10.06 -30.54 29.00
N PRO A 174 9.86 -31.75 29.56
CA PRO A 174 10.38 -32.11 30.89
C PRO A 174 11.91 -32.20 30.92
#